data_AF-A0A397QTU4-F1
#
_entry.id   AF-A0A397QTU4-F1
#
_cell.length_a   1.000
_cell.length_b   1.000
_cell.length_c   1.000
_cell.angle_alpha   90.00
_cell.angle_beta   90.00
_cell.angle_gamma   90.00
#
_symmetry.space_group_name_H-M   'P 1'
#
loop_
_entity.id
_entity.type
_entity.pdbx_description
1 polymer ?
#
loop_
_entity_poly.entity_id
_entity_poly.type
_entity_poly.pdbx_seq_one_letter_code
_entity_poly.pdbx_strand_id
1 'polypeptide(L)'
;MKISKQESLDILFRIFIVIFTNTLLSIATVWFLEPAELYAGGATGIAQLIFRLIKLGAKDMSTNLLGWFILGVNIPITLIGFKFVSKRFAIYSVLAVGIQSLVVLVIPESPFKEMANEIVTYDASGNMVETMNYGGILTLAIFGGLLAGMASGLALRFGVSTGGVDVLAQAISMKKGISIGNFTMALNIGIAIVGGGWLQNNWFIALFTIVRMILNSLVIDKLHTSYSHTGLHIFSTHGEAIAHSLMSSLNRGCTLIDVEGAHSGKGFKEVYCVVSNYEIHRALKEIKKHDEKAFITMSPVKKINGNFIRKSMI
;
A
#
# COMPACT_ATOMS: atom_id res chain seq x y z
N MET A 1 -9.24 -5.07 31.04
CA MET A 1 -8.50 -6.11 30.30
C MET A 1 -7.03 -5.71 30.29
N LYS A 2 -6.13 -6.46 30.96
CA LYS A 2 -4.69 -6.12 30.98
C LYS A 2 -4.07 -6.57 29.66
N ILE A 3 -3.67 -5.60 28.83
CA ILE A 3 -2.95 -5.83 27.57
C ILE A 3 -1.57 -6.39 27.90
N SER A 4 -1.14 -7.45 27.20
CA SER A 4 0.19 -8.04 27.39
C SER A 4 1.28 -7.08 26.89
N LYS A 5 2.48 -7.11 27.51
CA LYS A 5 3.64 -6.27 27.08
C LYS A 5 3.96 -6.44 25.59
N GLN A 6 3.81 -7.64 25.05
CA GLN A 6 4.06 -7.94 23.63
C GLN A 6 2.98 -7.36 22.71
N GLU A 7 1.73 -7.32 23.18
CA GLU A 7 0.61 -6.75 22.44
C GLU A 7 0.67 -5.21 22.42
N SER A 8 1.08 -4.58 23.53
CA SER A 8 1.35 -3.15 23.58
C SER A 8 2.48 -2.74 22.63
N LEU A 9 3.53 -3.56 22.50
CA LEU A 9 4.64 -3.32 21.58
C LEU A 9 4.20 -3.40 20.11
N ASP A 10 3.34 -4.36 19.73
CA ASP A 10 2.78 -4.43 18.35
C ASP A 10 1.93 -3.19 18.03
N ILE A 11 1.12 -2.73 18.98
CA ILE A 11 0.30 -1.52 18.81
C ILE A 11 1.20 -0.29 18.63
N LEU A 12 2.20 -0.10 19.49
CA LEU A 12 3.15 1.01 19.40
C LEU A 12 3.91 1.00 18.07
N PHE A 13 4.37 -0.18 17.64
CA PHE A 13 5.02 -0.35 16.35
C PHE A 13 4.11 0.06 15.19
N ARG A 14 2.85 -0.37 15.19
CA ARG A 14 1.87 0.01 14.14
C ARG A 14 1.59 1.51 14.13
N ILE A 15 1.44 2.13 15.29
CA ILE A 15 1.25 3.59 15.39
C ILE A 15 2.47 4.32 14.83
N PHE A 16 3.68 3.87 15.17
CA PHE A 16 4.91 4.42 14.60
C PHE A 16 4.93 4.28 13.07
N ILE A 17 4.58 3.10 12.53
CA ILE A 17 4.50 2.90 11.08
C ILE A 17 3.48 3.85 10.46
N VAL A 18 2.30 4.03 11.06
CA VAL A 18 1.28 4.99 10.56
C VAL A 18 1.84 6.41 10.52
N ILE A 19 2.51 6.87 11.59
CA ILE A 19 3.11 8.21 11.62
C ILE A 19 4.18 8.35 10.54
N PHE A 20 5.07 7.37 10.45
CA PHE A 20 6.18 7.39 9.51
C PHE A 20 5.69 7.40 8.05
N THR A 21 4.79 6.48 7.68
CA THR A 21 4.31 6.35 6.30
C THR A 21 3.45 7.54 5.89
N ASN A 22 2.59 8.07 6.76
CA ASN A 22 1.76 9.23 6.41
C ASN A 22 2.56 10.54 6.38
N THR A 23 3.62 10.66 7.17
CA THR A 23 4.61 11.75 7.01
C THR A 23 5.30 11.63 5.66
N LEU A 24 5.78 10.44 5.28
CA LEU A 24 6.42 10.19 3.98
C LEU A 24 5.47 10.47 2.80
N LEU A 25 4.20 10.09 2.93
CA LEU A 25 3.15 10.37 1.93
C LEU A 25 2.87 11.88 1.81
N SER A 26 2.91 12.60 2.93
CA SER A 26 2.73 14.06 2.96
C SER A 26 3.92 14.77 2.30
N ILE A 27 5.15 14.31 2.56
CA ILE A 27 6.36 14.80 1.87
C ILE A 27 6.24 14.55 0.37
N ALA A 28 5.87 13.34 -0.05
CA ALA A 28 5.66 13.05 -1.47
C ALA A 28 4.63 14.00 -2.10
N THR A 29 3.53 14.27 -1.39
CA THR A 29 2.46 15.13 -1.87
C THR A 29 2.91 16.59 -1.97
N VAL A 30 3.42 17.19 -0.89
CA VAL A 30 3.71 18.62 -0.84
C VAL A 30 5.04 18.99 -1.49
N TRP A 31 6.07 18.15 -1.36
CA TRP A 31 7.39 18.49 -1.91
C TRP A 31 7.56 18.08 -3.37
N PHE A 32 6.82 17.09 -3.86
CA PHE A 32 7.01 16.59 -5.22
C PHE A 32 5.78 16.78 -6.11
N LEU A 33 4.58 16.50 -5.62
CA LEU A 33 3.38 16.57 -6.46
C LEU A 33 2.85 17.99 -6.60
N GLU A 34 2.70 18.74 -5.50
CA GLU A 34 2.12 20.09 -5.55
C GLU A 34 2.90 21.07 -6.41
N PRO A 35 4.25 21.13 -6.38
CA PRO A 35 4.97 22.09 -7.21
C PRO A 35 4.78 21.88 -8.71
N ALA A 36 4.73 20.62 -9.14
CA ALA A 36 4.48 20.24 -10.53
C ALA A 36 2.99 20.17 -10.89
N GLU A 37 2.12 20.59 -9.97
CA GLU A 37 0.67 20.49 -10.06
C GLU A 37 0.17 19.08 -10.42
N LEU A 38 0.88 18.04 -10.00
CA LEU A 38 0.50 16.66 -10.23
C LEU A 38 -0.54 16.21 -9.21
N TYR A 39 -1.32 15.19 -9.55
CA TYR A 39 -2.29 14.59 -8.64
C TYR A 39 -1.76 13.33 -7.98
N ALA A 40 -2.08 13.19 -6.70
CA ALA A 40 -2.02 11.95 -5.97
C ALA A 40 -3.12 10.99 -6.43
N GLY A 41 -3.00 9.73 -6.03
CA GLY A 41 -4.08 8.76 -6.22
C GLY A 41 -5.08 8.78 -5.06
N GLY A 42 -6.21 8.12 -5.25
CA GLY A 42 -7.18 7.87 -4.20
C GLY A 42 -7.78 9.15 -3.59
N ALA A 43 -7.95 9.16 -2.27
CA ALA A 43 -8.68 10.23 -1.58
C ALA A 43 -7.92 11.56 -1.59
N THR A 44 -6.59 11.51 -1.49
CA THR A 44 -5.72 12.68 -1.61
C THR A 44 -5.88 13.33 -2.99
N GLY A 45 -5.93 12.53 -4.05
CA GLY A 45 -6.15 13.03 -5.41
C GLY A 45 -7.53 13.68 -5.59
N ILE A 46 -8.58 13.09 -5.01
CA ILE A 46 -9.92 13.70 -4.97
C ILE A 46 -9.88 15.02 -4.20
N ALA A 47 -9.19 15.07 -3.06
CA ALA A 47 -9.04 16.29 -2.27
C ALA A 47 -8.31 17.39 -3.03
N GLN A 48 -7.23 17.07 -3.75
CA GLN A 48 -6.53 18.01 -4.63
C GLN A 48 -7.43 18.52 -5.76
N LEU A 49 -8.22 17.64 -6.38
CA LEU A 49 -9.16 18.01 -7.44
C LEU A 49 -10.21 19.01 -6.94
N ILE A 50 -10.85 18.71 -5.79
CA ILE A 50 -11.82 19.62 -5.17
C ILE A 50 -11.15 20.94 -4.77
N PHE A 51 -9.97 20.87 -4.14
CA PHE A 51 -9.22 22.06 -3.71
C PHE A 51 -8.91 22.99 -4.88
N ARG A 52 -8.37 22.45 -5.97
CA ARG A 52 -8.01 23.22 -7.17
C ARG A 52 -9.23 23.76 -7.89
N LEU A 53 -10.33 22.99 -7.94
CA LEU A 53 -11.60 23.46 -8.49
C LEU A 53 -12.14 24.69 -7.72
N ILE A 54 -12.08 24.67 -6.39
CA ILE A 54 -12.50 25.83 -5.58
C ILE A 54 -11.54 27.00 -5.77
N LYS A 55 -10.23 26.75 -5.86
CA LYS A 55 -9.22 27.79 -6.08
C LYS A 55 -9.40 28.54 -7.41
N LEU A 56 -9.97 27.90 -8.43
CA LEU A 56 -10.34 28.60 -9.68
C LEU A 56 -11.38 29.72 -9.45
N GLY A 57 -12.35 29.49 -8.55
CA GLY A 57 -13.38 30.47 -8.20
C GLY A 57 -13.00 31.42 -7.07
N ALA A 58 -12.06 31.02 -6.20
CA ALA A 58 -11.59 31.79 -5.06
C ALA A 58 -10.05 31.92 -5.10
N LYS A 59 -9.54 32.81 -5.95
CA LYS A 59 -8.10 32.95 -6.25
C LYS A 59 -7.24 33.33 -5.04
N ASP A 60 -7.81 34.05 -4.07
CA ASP A 60 -7.12 34.47 -2.84
C ASP A 60 -7.04 33.37 -1.77
N MET A 61 -7.57 32.18 -2.07
CA MET A 61 -7.56 31.06 -1.14
C MET A 61 -6.13 30.56 -0.87
N SER A 62 -5.76 30.50 0.41
CA SER A 62 -4.44 30.04 0.83
C SER A 62 -4.13 28.62 0.34
N THR A 63 -2.90 28.43 -0.15
CA THR A 63 -2.35 27.14 -0.58
C THR A 63 -2.24 26.13 0.56
N ASN A 64 -2.18 26.59 1.81
CA ASN A 64 -1.99 25.73 2.99
C ASN A 64 -3.28 25.04 3.45
N LEU A 65 -4.38 25.13 2.70
CA LEU A 65 -5.66 24.54 3.09
C LEU A 65 -5.84 23.08 2.64
N LEU A 66 -4.94 22.54 1.82
CA LEU A 66 -5.07 21.19 1.26
C LEU A 66 -5.28 20.11 2.34
N GLY A 67 -4.63 20.23 3.50
CA GLY A 67 -4.82 19.29 4.61
C GLY A 67 -6.27 19.19 5.10
N TRP A 68 -7.03 20.30 5.08
CA TRP A 68 -8.45 20.29 5.43
C TRP A 68 -9.30 19.57 4.39
N PHE A 69 -8.96 19.70 3.10
CA PHE A 69 -9.64 18.97 2.03
C PHE A 69 -9.36 17.46 2.12
N ILE A 70 -8.13 17.07 2.41
CA ILE A 70 -7.77 15.66 2.65
C ILE A 70 -8.60 15.10 3.79
N LEU A 71 -8.68 15.81 4.92
CA LEU A 71 -9.49 15.40 6.06
C LEU A 71 -10.97 15.28 5.66
N GLY A 72 -11.53 16.31 5.02
CA GLY A 72 -12.93 16.38 4.63
C GLY A 72 -13.36 15.24 3.70
N VAL A 73 -12.58 14.94 2.66
CA VAL A 73 -12.86 13.83 1.73
C VAL A 73 -12.78 12.47 2.43
N ASN A 74 -11.88 12.33 3.41
CA ASN A 74 -11.67 11.06 4.10
C ASN A 74 -12.68 10.77 5.22
N ILE A 75 -13.37 11.78 5.78
CA ILE A 75 -14.43 11.57 6.78
C ILE A 75 -15.50 10.58 6.28
N PRO A 76 -16.20 10.80 5.14
CA PRO A 76 -17.22 9.88 4.67
C PRO A 76 -16.65 8.51 4.29
N ILE A 77 -15.44 8.48 3.71
CA ILE A 77 -14.76 7.23 3.35
C ILE A 77 -14.49 6.38 4.59
N THR A 78 -14.04 7.01 5.67
CA THR A 78 -13.70 6.32 6.92
C THR A 78 -14.95 5.85 7.65
N LEU A 79 -16.04 6.61 7.61
CA LEU A 79 -17.35 6.19 8.13
C LEU A 79 -17.88 4.94 7.40
N ILE A 80 -17.73 4.88 6.07
CA ILE A 80 -18.06 3.70 5.26
C ILE A 80 -17.16 2.52 5.68
N GLY A 81 -15.86 2.75 5.82
CA GLY A 81 -14.89 1.75 6.27
C GLY A 81 -15.22 1.12 7.62
N PHE A 82 -15.65 1.95 8.57
CA PHE A 82 -16.04 1.51 9.90
C PHE A 82 -17.22 0.53 9.88
N LYS A 83 -18.14 0.69 8.91
CA LYS A 83 -19.32 -0.16 8.76
C LYS A 83 -19.05 -1.46 7.97
N PHE A 84 -18.13 -1.44 7.00
CA PHE A 84 -17.98 -2.54 6.04
C PHE A 84 -16.66 -3.32 6.07
N VAL A 85 -15.60 -2.84 6.75
CA VAL A 85 -14.27 -3.48 6.74
C VAL A 85 -13.92 -4.06 8.12
N SER A 86 -13.41 -3.26 9.05
CA SER A 86 -13.23 -3.65 10.46
C SER A 86 -12.97 -2.44 11.34
N LYS A 87 -13.36 -2.51 12.62
CA LYS A 87 -13.12 -1.42 13.60
C LYS A 87 -11.62 -1.11 13.75
N ARG A 88 -10.77 -2.15 13.81
CA ARG A 88 -9.31 -1.99 13.95
C ARG A 88 -8.72 -1.26 12.76
N PHE A 89 -9.08 -1.67 11.55
CA PHE A 89 -8.60 -1.03 10.32
C PHE A 89 -9.07 0.42 10.23
N ALA A 90 -10.35 0.68 10.51
CA ALA A 90 -10.92 2.02 10.47
C ALA A 90 -10.24 2.98 11.46
N ILE A 91 -9.89 2.52 12.68
CA ILE A 91 -9.14 3.34 13.66
C ILE A 91 -7.77 3.76 13.10
N TYR A 92 -7.01 2.82 12.52
CA TYR A 92 -5.73 3.15 11.91
C TYR A 92 -5.89 4.06 10.68
N SER A 93 -6.98 3.92 9.91
CA SER A 93 -7.29 4.85 8.82
C SER A 93 -7.61 6.26 9.32
N VAL A 94 -8.40 6.42 10.41
CA VAL A 94 -8.65 7.75 11.01
C VAL A 94 -7.33 8.38 11.44
N LEU A 95 -6.48 7.62 12.14
CA LEU A 95 -5.17 8.11 12.58
C LEU A 95 -4.29 8.51 11.40
N ALA A 96 -4.22 7.67 10.36
CA ALA A 96 -3.47 7.94 9.15
C ALA A 96 -3.90 9.24 8.46
N VAL A 97 -5.21 9.39 8.23
CA VAL A 97 -5.80 10.59 7.63
C VAL A 97 -5.54 11.82 8.48
N GLY A 98 -5.72 11.72 9.79
CA GLY A 98 -5.47 12.83 10.71
C GLY A 98 -4.01 13.29 10.69
N ILE A 99 -3.08 12.34 10.72
CA ILE A 99 -1.64 12.61 10.63
C ILE A 99 -1.30 13.21 9.27
N GLN A 100 -1.74 12.61 8.16
CA GLN A 100 -1.48 13.12 6.83
C GLN A 100 -2.00 14.55 6.68
N SER A 101 -3.25 14.79 7.11
CA SER A 101 -3.87 16.12 7.04
C SER A 101 -3.09 17.14 7.86
N LEU A 102 -2.71 16.80 9.09
CA LEU A 102 -1.92 17.69 9.96
C LEU A 102 -0.54 17.97 9.38
N VAL A 103 0.18 16.95 8.91
CA VAL A 103 1.51 17.11 8.32
C VAL A 103 1.43 17.98 7.07
N VAL A 104 0.45 17.78 6.19
CA VAL A 104 0.26 18.64 5.01
C VAL A 104 -0.02 20.10 5.39
N LEU A 105 -0.68 20.38 6.52
CA LEU A 105 -0.92 21.76 6.98
C LEU A 105 0.35 22.46 7.49
N VAL A 106 1.29 21.71 8.07
CA VAL A 106 2.46 22.29 8.78
C VAL A 106 3.78 22.13 8.02
N ILE A 107 3.84 21.23 7.04
CA ILE A 107 5.06 20.96 6.27
C ILE A 107 5.46 22.22 5.48
N PRO A 108 6.74 22.63 5.48
CA PRO A 108 7.18 23.80 4.74
C PRO A 108 7.04 23.60 3.23
N GLU A 109 7.09 24.71 2.49
CA GLU A 109 7.09 24.70 1.03
C GLU A 109 8.19 23.78 0.48
N SER A 110 7.94 23.25 -0.72
CA SER A 110 8.86 22.34 -1.36
C SER A 110 10.25 22.97 -1.56
N PRO A 111 11.33 22.30 -1.13
CA PRO A 111 12.69 22.70 -1.50
C PRO A 111 12.97 22.51 -3.00
N PHE A 112 12.09 21.81 -3.71
CA PHE A 112 12.20 21.52 -5.14
C PHE A 112 11.24 22.35 -5.99
N LYS A 113 10.61 23.39 -5.42
CA LYS A 113 9.57 24.18 -6.10
C LYS A 113 10.06 24.77 -7.43
N GLU A 114 11.31 25.23 -7.46
CA GLU A 114 11.93 25.82 -8.65
C GLU A 114 12.05 24.85 -9.82
N MET A 115 12.07 23.53 -9.57
CA MET A 115 12.13 22.53 -10.63
C MET A 115 10.85 22.51 -11.49
N ALA A 116 9.73 23.02 -10.98
CA ALA A 116 8.49 23.12 -11.73
C ALA A 116 8.32 24.45 -12.46
N ASN A 117 9.19 25.43 -12.21
CA ASN A 117 9.10 26.73 -12.87
C ASN A 117 9.34 26.62 -14.37
N GLU A 118 8.68 27.48 -15.12
CA GLU A 118 8.90 27.60 -16.56
C GLU A 118 10.34 28.05 -16.87
N ILE A 119 10.88 27.51 -17.95
CA ILE A 119 12.20 27.87 -18.45
C ILE A 119 12.00 28.91 -19.54
N VAL A 120 12.67 30.05 -19.37
CA VAL A 120 12.76 31.08 -20.39
C VAL A 120 13.82 30.66 -21.41
N THR A 121 13.40 30.52 -22.67
CA THR A 121 14.28 30.26 -23.82
C THR A 121 14.14 31.37 -24.85
N TYR A 122 14.97 31.36 -25.90
CA TYR A 122 14.87 32.32 -27.00
C TYR A 122 14.66 31.57 -28.31
N ASP A 123 13.68 32.00 -29.11
CA ASP A 123 13.45 31.44 -30.44
C ASP A 123 14.57 31.82 -31.43
N ALA A 124 14.53 31.26 -32.65
CA ALA A 124 15.50 31.55 -33.70
C ALA A 124 15.48 33.04 -34.16
N SER A 125 14.45 33.80 -33.79
CA SER A 125 14.31 35.24 -34.06
C SER A 125 14.72 36.11 -32.86
N GLY A 126 15.18 35.51 -31.75
CA GLY A 126 15.61 36.20 -30.55
C GLY A 126 14.48 36.63 -29.60
N ASN A 127 13.24 36.17 -29.81
CA ASN A 127 12.12 36.45 -28.90
C ASN A 127 12.16 35.50 -27.71
N MET A 128 11.82 36.02 -26.52
CA MET A 128 11.65 35.19 -25.33
C MET A 128 10.45 34.26 -25.47
N VAL A 129 10.67 32.97 -25.20
CA VAL A 129 9.65 31.92 -25.18
C VAL A 129 9.72 31.19 -23.85
N GLU A 130 8.66 31.32 -23.05
CA GLU A 130 8.48 30.56 -21.82
C GLU A 130 7.99 29.15 -22.15
N THR A 131 8.74 28.15 -21.70
CA THR A 131 8.43 26.73 -21.95
C THR A 131 8.38 25.97 -20.64
N MET A 132 7.43 25.04 -20.55
CA MET A 132 7.29 24.17 -19.40
C MET A 132 8.55 23.34 -19.17
N ASN A 133 9.03 23.26 -17.92
CA ASN A 133 10.18 22.44 -17.56
C ASN A 133 9.80 20.95 -17.49
N TYR A 134 9.65 20.30 -18.65
CA TYR A 134 9.26 18.89 -18.73
C TYR A 134 10.21 17.97 -17.94
N GLY A 135 11.51 18.26 -17.95
CA GLY A 135 12.51 17.48 -17.22
C GLY A 135 12.36 17.59 -15.70
N GLY A 136 12.14 18.81 -15.20
CA GLY A 136 11.87 19.07 -13.78
C GLY A 136 10.56 18.44 -13.32
N ILE A 137 9.48 18.61 -14.06
CA ILE A 137 8.17 18.02 -13.77
C ILE A 137 8.23 16.49 -13.79
N LEU A 138 8.90 15.89 -14.78
CA LEU A 138 9.08 14.44 -14.83
C LEU A 138 9.90 13.94 -13.63
N THR A 139 10.94 14.66 -13.23
CA THR A 139 11.75 14.32 -12.06
C THR A 139 10.89 14.33 -10.79
N LEU A 140 10.09 15.38 -10.61
CA LEU A 140 9.14 15.49 -9.50
C LEU A 140 8.09 14.37 -9.54
N ALA A 141 7.57 14.02 -10.72
CA ALA A 141 6.65 12.90 -10.90
C ALA A 141 7.28 11.56 -10.48
N ILE A 142 8.53 11.31 -10.88
CA ILE A 142 9.25 10.08 -10.56
C ILE A 142 9.47 9.96 -9.05
N PHE A 143 10.12 10.95 -8.43
CA PHE A 143 10.43 10.89 -7.00
C PHE A 143 9.17 10.93 -6.14
N GLY A 144 8.18 11.75 -6.52
CA GLY A 144 6.88 11.74 -5.88
C GLY A 144 6.26 10.35 -5.93
N GLY A 145 6.18 9.74 -7.12
CA GLY A 145 5.70 8.37 -7.37
C GLY A 145 6.37 7.32 -6.50
N LEU A 146 7.70 7.29 -6.51
CA LEU A 146 8.50 6.35 -5.71
C LEU A 146 8.24 6.53 -4.21
N LEU A 147 8.28 7.77 -3.68
CA LEU A 147 8.11 8.04 -2.25
C LEU A 147 6.69 7.73 -1.75
N ALA A 148 5.65 8.10 -2.51
CA ALA A 148 4.28 7.73 -2.13
C ALA A 148 4.04 6.23 -2.23
N GLY A 149 4.69 5.57 -3.19
CA GLY A 149 4.64 4.11 -3.34
C GLY A 149 5.33 3.42 -2.19
N MET A 150 6.46 3.97 -1.72
CA MET A 150 7.14 3.52 -0.51
C MET A 150 6.25 3.67 0.73
N ALA A 151 5.65 4.84 0.92
CA ALA A 151 4.74 5.11 2.02
C ALA A 151 3.56 4.12 2.04
N SER A 152 2.87 3.98 0.91
CA SER A 152 1.69 3.12 0.78
C SER A 152 2.06 1.63 0.87
N GLY A 153 3.13 1.21 0.20
CA GLY A 153 3.60 -0.18 0.22
C GLY A 153 4.06 -0.63 1.61
N LEU A 154 4.77 0.22 2.37
CA LEU A 154 5.16 -0.07 3.75
C LEU A 154 3.95 -0.13 4.68
N ALA A 155 3.01 0.82 4.54
CA ALA A 155 1.78 0.81 5.33
C ALA A 155 1.01 -0.51 5.14
N LEU A 156 0.77 -0.88 3.88
CA LEU A 156 0.08 -2.12 3.53
C LEU A 156 0.84 -3.36 4.01
N ARG A 157 2.17 -3.40 3.90
CA ARG A 157 3.01 -4.51 4.39
C ARG A 157 2.82 -4.78 5.89
N PHE A 158 2.66 -3.74 6.70
CA PHE A 158 2.44 -3.87 8.15
C PHE A 158 0.95 -3.92 8.54
N GLY A 159 0.05 -4.03 7.56
CA GLY A 159 -1.39 -4.14 7.78
C GLY A 159 -2.01 -2.88 8.38
N VAL A 160 -1.43 -1.71 8.07
CA VAL A 160 -2.00 -0.41 8.39
C VAL A 160 -2.41 0.30 7.10
N SER A 161 -3.35 1.24 7.21
CA SER A 161 -3.85 2.00 6.06
C SER A 161 -3.13 3.34 5.96
N THR A 162 -2.91 3.84 4.75
CA THR A 162 -2.56 5.25 4.48
C THR A 162 -3.77 6.18 4.51
N GLY A 163 -4.97 5.66 4.84
CA GLY A 163 -6.21 6.38 4.64
C GLY A 163 -6.63 6.42 3.18
N GLY A 164 -7.89 6.72 2.92
CA GLY A 164 -8.38 7.00 1.57
C GLY A 164 -9.11 5.87 0.86
N VAL A 165 -9.08 5.95 -0.47
CA VAL A 165 -9.98 5.20 -1.35
C VAL A 165 -9.80 3.69 -1.26
N ASP A 166 -8.69 3.17 -0.75
CA ASP A 166 -8.49 1.74 -0.54
C ASP A 166 -9.55 1.13 0.41
N VAL A 167 -9.97 1.90 1.41
CA VAL A 167 -11.07 1.52 2.32
C VAL A 167 -12.39 1.39 1.56
N LEU A 168 -12.65 2.36 0.67
CA LEU A 168 -13.83 2.39 -0.17
C LEU A 168 -13.78 1.27 -1.23
N ALA A 169 -12.63 1.05 -1.85
CA ALA A 169 -12.38 0.02 -2.85
C ALA A 169 -12.59 -1.38 -2.25
N GLN A 170 -12.08 -1.61 -1.04
CA GLN A 170 -12.33 -2.84 -0.28
C GLN A 170 -13.83 -3.04 0.00
N ALA A 171 -14.52 -1.99 0.48
CA ALA A 171 -15.96 -2.06 0.75
C ALA A 171 -16.79 -2.32 -0.52
N ILE A 172 -16.42 -1.72 -1.66
CA ILE A 172 -17.07 -1.96 -2.95
C ILE A 172 -16.77 -3.37 -3.47
N SER A 173 -15.52 -3.82 -3.34
CA SER A 173 -15.12 -5.17 -3.75
C SER A 173 -15.92 -6.24 -3.01
N MET A 174 -16.12 -6.07 -1.70
CA MET A 174 -16.93 -6.98 -0.88
C MET A 174 -18.42 -6.99 -1.24
N LYS A 175 -18.97 -5.89 -1.78
CA LYS A 175 -20.40 -5.79 -2.15
C LYS A 175 -20.70 -6.14 -3.61
N LYS A 176 -19.85 -5.72 -4.55
CA LYS A 176 -20.09 -5.78 -5.99
C LYS A 176 -19.17 -6.75 -6.73
N GLY A 177 -18.20 -7.37 -6.04
CA GLY A 177 -17.24 -8.29 -6.66
C GLY A 177 -16.26 -7.64 -7.64
N ILE A 178 -16.23 -6.30 -7.71
CA ILE A 178 -15.28 -5.56 -8.54
C ILE A 178 -13.88 -5.73 -7.94
N SER A 179 -12.87 -5.91 -8.79
CA SER A 179 -11.49 -5.97 -8.31
C SER A 179 -11.07 -4.61 -7.76
N ILE A 180 -10.42 -4.61 -6.59
CA ILE A 180 -9.90 -3.40 -5.94
C ILE A 180 -9.00 -2.63 -6.90
N GLY A 181 -8.12 -3.34 -7.62
CA GLY A 181 -7.22 -2.77 -8.61
C GLY A 181 -7.94 -2.04 -9.75
N ASN A 182 -8.97 -2.64 -10.35
CA ASN A 182 -9.70 -2.00 -11.46
C ASN A 182 -10.43 -0.73 -11.00
N PHE A 183 -11.03 -0.76 -9.81
CA PHE A 183 -11.70 0.41 -9.26
C PHE A 183 -10.71 1.55 -8.97
N THR A 184 -9.61 1.24 -8.27
CA THR A 184 -8.57 2.23 -7.95
C THR A 184 -7.91 2.78 -9.22
N MET A 185 -7.68 1.94 -10.23
CA MET A 185 -7.10 2.37 -11.51
C MET A 185 -8.05 3.30 -12.27
N ALA A 186 -9.33 2.95 -12.39
CA ALA A 186 -10.33 3.80 -13.05
C ALA A 186 -10.46 5.17 -12.37
N LEU A 187 -10.48 5.18 -11.03
CA LEU A 187 -10.55 6.41 -10.25
C LEU A 187 -9.30 7.29 -10.44
N ASN A 188 -8.11 6.69 -10.41
CA ASN A 188 -6.85 7.40 -10.59
C ASN A 188 -6.71 7.98 -12.01
N ILE A 189 -7.09 7.24 -13.05
CA ILE A 189 -7.14 7.73 -14.43
C ILE A 189 -8.15 8.89 -14.55
N GLY A 190 -9.32 8.75 -13.93
CA GLY A 190 -10.32 9.81 -13.86
C GLY A 190 -9.77 11.09 -13.23
N ILE A 191 -9.07 10.99 -12.11
CA ILE A 191 -8.40 12.13 -11.46
C ILE A 191 -7.39 12.78 -12.40
N ALA A 192 -6.55 12.00 -13.08
CA ALA A 192 -5.53 12.55 -13.98
C ALA A 192 -6.15 13.29 -15.18
N ILE A 193 -7.17 12.71 -15.83
CA ILE A 193 -7.83 13.30 -16.99
C ILE A 193 -8.63 14.54 -16.59
N VAL A 194 -9.46 14.44 -15.54
CA VAL A 194 -10.30 15.54 -15.10
C VAL A 194 -9.46 16.65 -14.48
N GLY A 195 -8.49 16.31 -13.63
CA GLY A 195 -7.67 17.28 -12.91
C GLY A 195 -6.58 17.93 -13.77
N GLY A 196 -5.80 17.13 -14.49
CA GLY A 196 -4.72 17.66 -15.34
C GLY A 196 -5.23 18.13 -16.70
N GLY A 197 -5.97 17.26 -17.39
CA GLY A 197 -6.43 17.51 -18.75
C GLY A 197 -7.50 18.60 -18.82
N TRP A 198 -8.61 18.42 -18.11
CA TRP A 198 -9.75 19.32 -18.22
C TRP A 198 -9.65 20.54 -17.31
N LEU A 199 -9.40 20.36 -16.01
CA LEU A 199 -9.41 21.43 -15.02
C LEU A 199 -8.25 22.42 -15.19
N GLN A 200 -7.05 21.93 -15.46
CA GLN A 200 -5.85 22.75 -15.70
C GLN A 200 -5.59 23.04 -17.17
N ASN A 201 -6.42 22.50 -18.08
CA ASN A 201 -6.24 22.61 -19.52
C ASN A 201 -4.83 22.19 -20.00
N ASN A 202 -4.20 21.22 -19.31
CA ASN A 202 -2.83 20.78 -19.61
C ASN A 202 -2.73 19.25 -19.61
N TRP A 203 -2.81 18.67 -20.80
CA TRP A 203 -2.70 17.24 -21.01
C TRP A 203 -1.33 16.66 -20.61
N PHE A 204 -0.25 17.46 -20.59
CA PHE A 204 1.05 16.98 -20.11
C PHE A 204 1.01 16.71 -18.60
N ILE A 205 0.35 17.55 -17.81
CA ILE A 205 0.17 17.31 -16.36
C ILE A 205 -0.63 16.02 -16.13
N ALA A 206 -1.65 15.75 -16.94
CA ALA A 206 -2.40 14.49 -16.90
C ALA A 206 -1.50 13.28 -17.19
N LEU A 207 -0.68 13.35 -18.24
CA LEU A 207 0.24 12.28 -18.62
C LEU A 207 1.32 12.05 -17.54
N PHE A 208 1.93 13.10 -17.02
CA PHE A 208 2.91 13.00 -15.94
C PHE A 208 2.28 12.44 -14.66
N THR A 209 1.04 12.82 -14.35
CA THR A 209 0.27 12.24 -13.23
C THR A 209 0.09 10.73 -13.42
N ILE A 210 -0.24 10.27 -14.63
CA ILE A 210 -0.35 8.84 -14.94
C ILE A 210 0.99 8.12 -14.76
N VAL A 211 2.09 8.68 -15.28
CA VAL A 211 3.44 8.12 -15.11
C VAL A 211 3.77 7.97 -13.62
N ARG A 212 3.53 9.02 -12.84
CA ARG A 212 3.66 9.03 -11.37
C ARG A 212 2.85 7.90 -10.72
N MET A 213 1.60 7.70 -11.14
CA MET A 213 0.70 6.68 -10.60
C MET A 213 1.17 5.26 -10.93
N ILE A 214 1.71 5.03 -12.12
CA ILE A 214 2.31 3.76 -12.52
C ILE A 214 3.51 3.45 -11.62
N LEU A 215 4.42 4.42 -11.43
CA LEU A 215 5.58 4.25 -10.54
C LEU A 215 5.18 3.96 -9.10
N ASN A 216 4.19 4.69 -8.59
CA ASN A 216 3.60 4.43 -7.27
C ASN A 216 3.10 2.98 -7.16
N SER A 217 2.37 2.48 -8.16
CA SER A 217 1.88 1.09 -8.19
C SER A 217 3.02 0.07 -8.20
N LEU A 218 4.04 0.27 -9.03
CA LEU A 218 5.19 -0.65 -9.12
C LEU A 218 5.94 -0.76 -7.78
N VAL A 219 6.08 0.35 -7.06
CA VAL A 219 6.72 0.35 -5.73
C VAL A 219 5.84 -0.33 -4.69
N ILE A 220 4.53 -0.08 -4.72
CA ILE A 220 3.57 -0.77 -3.84
C ILE A 220 3.68 -2.28 -4.05
N ASP A 221 3.61 -2.76 -5.29
CA ASP A 221 3.68 -4.20 -5.59
C ASP A 221 5.00 -4.84 -5.15
N LYS A 222 6.11 -4.10 -5.23
CA LYS A 222 7.43 -4.57 -4.81
C LYS A 222 7.57 -4.65 -3.29
N LEU A 223 7.00 -3.71 -2.54
CA LEU A 223 7.10 -3.64 -1.09
C LEU A 223 6.00 -4.43 -0.36
N HIS A 224 4.81 -4.42 -0.94
CA HIS A 224 3.67 -5.21 -0.51
C HIS A 224 3.72 -6.58 -1.17
N THR A 225 4.53 -7.47 -0.62
CA THR A 225 4.49 -8.88 -1.02
C THR A 225 3.15 -9.50 -0.62
N SER A 226 2.23 -9.61 -1.58
CA SER A 226 0.87 -10.20 -1.48
C SER A 226 0.81 -11.70 -1.10
N TYR A 227 1.91 -12.31 -0.66
CA TYR A 227 1.92 -13.73 -0.31
C TYR A 227 1.17 -13.93 1.00
N SER A 228 -0.13 -14.21 0.90
CA SER A 228 -0.97 -14.59 2.03
C SER A 228 -0.69 -16.03 2.51
N HIS A 229 0.05 -16.80 1.71
CA HIS A 229 0.33 -18.22 1.93
C HIS A 229 1.80 -18.56 1.65
N THR A 230 2.33 -19.41 2.49
CA THR A 230 3.71 -19.92 2.44
C THR A 230 3.67 -21.44 2.41
N GLY A 231 4.41 -22.04 1.49
CA GLY A 231 4.66 -23.47 1.44
C GLY A 231 5.75 -23.82 2.43
N LEU A 232 5.43 -24.69 3.39
CA LEU A 232 6.38 -25.28 4.32
C LEU A 232 6.84 -26.62 3.73
N HIS A 233 8.14 -26.78 3.58
CA HIS A 233 8.80 -28.03 3.25
C HIS A 233 9.52 -28.50 4.51
N ILE A 234 9.04 -29.57 5.14
CA ILE A 234 9.49 -30.02 6.44
C ILE A 234 10.14 -31.39 6.29
N PHE A 235 11.46 -31.45 6.45
CA PHE A 235 12.25 -32.65 6.31
C PHE A 235 12.52 -33.24 7.70
N SER A 236 11.98 -34.43 7.97
CA SER A 236 12.06 -35.07 9.28
C SER A 236 11.86 -36.58 9.21
N THR A 237 12.48 -37.30 10.16
CA THR A 237 12.20 -38.73 10.39
C THR A 237 10.83 -38.98 11.02
N HIS A 238 10.18 -37.95 11.56
CA HIS A 238 8.87 -38.01 12.21
C HIS A 238 7.77 -37.34 11.38
N GLY A 239 7.91 -37.37 10.04
CA GLY A 239 7.02 -36.65 9.12
C GLY A 239 5.53 -36.98 9.26
N GLU A 240 5.18 -38.24 9.54
CA GLU A 240 3.77 -38.65 9.72
C GLU A 240 3.12 -38.00 10.95
N ALA A 241 3.84 -38.00 12.09
CA ALA A 241 3.35 -37.38 13.32
C ALA A 241 3.19 -35.86 13.15
N ILE A 242 4.14 -35.23 12.45
CA ILE A 242 4.08 -33.80 12.12
C ILE A 242 2.86 -33.51 11.23
N ALA A 243 2.66 -34.29 10.16
CA ALA A 243 1.53 -34.11 9.24
C ALA A 243 0.19 -34.24 9.98
N HIS A 244 0.03 -35.26 10.82
CA HIS A 244 -1.20 -35.47 11.60
C HIS A 244 -1.44 -34.33 12.61
N SER A 245 -0.38 -33.84 13.26
CA SER A 245 -0.47 -32.68 14.16
C SER A 245 -0.88 -31.41 13.43
N LEU A 246 -0.31 -31.12 12.26
CA LEU A 246 -0.67 -29.95 11.45
C LEU A 246 -2.11 -30.04 10.93
N MET A 247 -2.54 -31.23 10.48
CA MET A 247 -3.91 -31.47 10.05
C MET A 247 -4.92 -31.26 11.18
N SER A 248 -4.66 -31.77 12.38
CA SER A 248 -5.57 -31.64 13.52
C SER A 248 -5.58 -30.26 14.17
N SER A 249 -4.42 -29.61 14.29
CA SER A 249 -4.28 -28.33 15.00
C SER A 249 -4.58 -27.10 14.15
N LEU A 250 -4.29 -27.16 12.85
CA LEU A 250 -4.45 -26.04 11.91
C LEU A 250 -5.53 -26.29 10.84
N ASN A 251 -6.09 -27.51 10.76
CA ASN A 251 -7.03 -27.91 9.71
C ASN A 251 -6.45 -27.69 8.30
N ARG A 252 -5.15 -28.01 8.13
CA ARG A 252 -4.41 -27.85 6.87
C ARG A 252 -4.07 -29.20 6.27
N GLY A 253 -4.38 -29.37 4.98
CA GLY A 253 -3.94 -30.53 4.22
C GLY A 253 -2.41 -30.56 4.13
N CYS A 254 -1.85 -31.76 4.30
CA CYS A 254 -0.42 -32.02 4.17
C CYS A 254 -0.21 -33.13 3.14
N THR A 255 0.86 -33.02 2.36
CA THR A 255 1.33 -34.07 1.44
C THR A 255 2.61 -34.65 2.01
N LEU A 256 2.71 -35.98 2.07
CA LEU A 256 3.93 -36.69 2.44
C LEU A 256 4.66 -37.10 1.17
N ILE A 257 5.97 -36.84 1.12
CA ILE A 257 6.87 -37.21 0.03
C ILE A 257 8.02 -38.00 0.66
N ASP A 258 8.29 -39.19 0.15
CA ASP A 258 9.47 -39.96 0.56
C ASP A 258 10.71 -39.39 -0.11
N VAL A 259 11.72 -39.07 0.68
CA VAL A 259 12.96 -38.43 0.24
C VAL A 259 14.17 -39.12 0.84
N GLU A 260 15.30 -39.08 0.15
CA GLU A 260 16.55 -39.68 0.60
C GLU A 260 17.64 -38.61 0.76
N GLY A 261 18.30 -38.59 1.90
CA GLY A 261 19.36 -37.60 2.16
C GLY A 261 20.63 -37.94 1.41
N ALA A 262 20.99 -37.16 0.39
CA ALA A 262 22.17 -37.38 -0.46
C ALA A 262 23.50 -37.58 0.30
N HIS A 263 23.67 -36.96 1.47
CA HIS A 263 24.89 -37.14 2.29
C HIS A 263 24.79 -38.33 3.26
N SER A 264 23.59 -38.62 3.76
CA SER A 264 23.37 -39.61 4.82
C SER A 264 22.97 -40.99 4.30
N GLY A 265 22.46 -41.09 3.06
CA GLY A 265 21.83 -42.30 2.50
C GLY A 265 20.58 -42.76 3.25
N LYS A 266 20.05 -41.97 4.19
CA LYS A 266 18.88 -42.33 4.98
C LYS A 266 17.62 -41.79 4.33
N GLY A 267 16.62 -42.66 4.21
CA GLY A 267 15.26 -42.28 3.87
C GLY A 267 14.58 -41.54 5.02
N PHE A 268 13.93 -40.43 4.72
CA PHE A 268 13.05 -39.70 5.62
C PHE A 268 11.88 -39.11 4.83
N LYS A 269 10.96 -38.43 5.52
CA LYS A 269 9.79 -37.84 4.86
C LYS A 269 9.93 -36.34 4.77
N GLU A 270 9.54 -35.79 3.63
CA GLU A 270 9.20 -34.38 3.48
C GLU A 270 7.68 -34.22 3.68
N VAL A 271 7.30 -33.38 4.63
CA VAL A 271 5.93 -32.92 4.81
C VAL A 271 5.79 -31.59 4.10
N TYR A 272 5.03 -31.56 3.00
CA TYR A 272 4.65 -30.34 2.31
C TYR A 272 3.30 -29.85 2.80
N CYS A 273 3.24 -28.61 3.30
CA CYS A 273 2.00 -28.00 3.77
C CYS A 273 1.94 -26.53 3.37
N VAL A 274 0.80 -26.07 2.84
CA VAL A 274 0.58 -24.66 2.56
C VAL A 274 -0.19 -24.04 3.72
N VAL A 275 0.41 -23.07 4.40
CA VAL A 275 -0.18 -22.36 5.53
C VAL A 275 -0.36 -20.89 5.22
N SER A 276 -1.28 -20.22 5.89
CA SER A 276 -1.33 -18.75 5.85
C SER A 276 -0.17 -18.15 6.64
N ASN A 277 0.28 -16.94 6.31
CA ASN A 277 1.36 -16.29 7.05
C ASN A 277 1.04 -16.09 8.55
N TYR A 278 -0.23 -15.93 8.90
CA TYR A 278 -0.67 -15.83 10.30
C TYR A 278 -0.50 -17.15 11.07
N GLU A 279 -0.45 -18.28 10.37
CA GLU A 279 -0.36 -19.61 10.95
C GLU A 279 1.08 -20.09 11.08
N ILE A 280 2.05 -19.43 10.43
CA ILE A 280 3.46 -19.83 10.40
C ILE A 280 4.00 -20.08 11.81
N HIS A 281 3.81 -19.14 12.73
CA HIS A 281 4.36 -19.27 14.08
C HIS A 281 3.77 -20.48 14.82
N ARG A 282 2.46 -20.73 14.62
CA ARG A 282 1.78 -21.88 15.22
C ARG A 282 2.23 -23.18 14.58
N ALA A 283 2.36 -23.23 13.26
CA ALA A 283 2.88 -24.38 12.52
C ALA A 283 4.30 -24.77 12.98
N LEU A 284 5.21 -23.79 13.05
CA LEU A 284 6.59 -24.01 13.53
C LEU A 284 6.61 -24.55 14.97
N LYS A 285 5.73 -24.03 15.84
CA LYS A 285 5.61 -24.52 17.22
C LYS A 285 5.13 -25.97 17.26
N GLU A 286 4.16 -26.36 16.45
CA GLU A 286 3.67 -27.75 16.39
C GLU A 286 4.70 -28.71 15.80
N ILE A 287 5.45 -28.29 14.78
CA ILE A 287 6.53 -29.10 14.19
C ILE A 287 7.62 -29.38 15.24
N LYS A 288 8.11 -28.33 15.92
CA LYS A 288 9.17 -28.46 16.92
C LYS A 288 8.81 -29.27 18.16
N LYS A 289 7.52 -29.45 18.47
CA LYS A 289 7.09 -30.37 19.55
C LYS A 289 7.35 -31.83 19.21
N HIS A 290 7.30 -32.19 17.92
CA HIS A 290 7.46 -33.57 17.46
C HIS A 290 8.90 -33.86 17.06
N ASP A 291 9.58 -32.87 16.46
CA ASP A 291 10.98 -33.00 16.09
C ASP A 291 11.68 -31.64 16.20
N GLU A 292 12.53 -31.50 17.22
CA GLU A 292 13.33 -30.30 17.44
C GLU A 292 14.43 -30.12 16.38
N LYS A 293 14.84 -31.22 15.71
CA LYS A 293 15.89 -31.24 14.67
C LYS A 293 15.33 -31.18 13.24
N ALA A 294 14.01 -31.02 13.07
CA ALA A 294 13.40 -30.93 11.76
C ALA A 294 13.99 -29.77 10.93
N PHE A 295 14.39 -30.07 9.69
CA PHE A 295 14.86 -29.05 8.76
C PHE A 295 13.67 -28.50 7.99
N ILE A 296 13.45 -27.19 8.03
CA ILE A 296 12.26 -26.55 7.47
C ILE A 296 12.68 -25.48 6.47
N THR A 297 12.22 -25.58 5.23
CA THR A 297 12.35 -24.50 4.25
C THR A 297 10.98 -23.91 3.93
N MET A 298 10.97 -22.63 3.55
CA MET A 298 9.74 -21.87 3.33
C MET A 298 9.79 -21.23 1.95
N SER A 299 8.75 -21.43 1.15
CA SER A 299 8.64 -20.90 -0.21
C SER A 299 7.35 -20.10 -0.39
N PRO A 300 7.38 -18.92 -1.04
CA PRO A 300 6.17 -18.12 -1.26
C PRO A 300 5.26 -18.80 -2.29
N VAL A 301 3.97 -18.95 -1.98
CA VAL A 301 2.98 -19.57 -2.88
C VAL A 301 2.15 -18.48 -3.57
N LYS A 302 2.30 -18.36 -4.89
CA LYS A 302 1.63 -17.31 -5.71
C LYS A 302 0.13 -17.51 -5.86
N LYS A 303 -0.32 -18.74 -6.10
CA LYS A 303 -1.73 -19.06 -6.38
C LYS A 303 -2.04 -20.46 -5.89
N ILE A 304 -3.20 -20.62 -5.25
CA ILE A 304 -3.72 -21.91 -4.79
C ILE A 304 -5.07 -22.14 -5.47
N ASN A 305 -5.18 -23.25 -6.20
CA ASN A 305 -6.42 -23.71 -6.82
C ASN A 305 -6.75 -25.12 -6.30
N GLY A 306 -8.04 -25.42 -6.12
CA GLY A 306 -8.53 -26.71 -5.60
C GLY A 306 -9.07 -26.61 -4.16
N ASN A 307 -9.19 -27.77 -3.49
CA ASN A 307 -9.75 -27.91 -2.13
C ASN A 307 -8.79 -27.40 -1.04
N PHE A 308 -8.51 -26.09 -1.07
CA PHE A 308 -7.81 -25.41 0.01
C PHE A 308 -8.84 -24.82 0.96
N ILE A 309 -8.82 -25.25 2.22
CA ILE A 309 -9.74 -24.76 3.25
C ILE A 309 -9.41 -23.28 3.54
N ARG A 310 -10.06 -22.38 2.81
CA ARG A 310 -10.07 -20.95 3.12
C ARG A 310 -11.00 -20.74 4.30
N LYS A 311 -10.50 -20.90 5.53
CA LYS A 311 -11.18 -20.27 6.66
C LYS A 311 -11.06 -18.76 6.42
N SER A 312 -12.08 -18.18 5.80
CA SER A 312 -12.28 -16.74 5.77
C SER A 312 -12.34 -16.30 7.23
N MET A 313 -11.44 -15.42 7.63
CA MET A 313 -11.64 -14.69 8.88
C MET A 313 -12.97 -13.95 8.73
N ILE A 314 -13.97 -14.41 9.47
CA ILE A 314 -15.02 -13.56 10.01
C ILE A 314 -14.40 -12.82 11.20
#